data_AF-A0A4V0I256-F1
#
_entry.id   AF-A0A4V0I256-F1
#
_cell.length_a   1.000
_cell.length_b   1.000
_cell.length_c   1.000
_cell.angle_alpha   90.00
_cell.angle_beta   90.00
_cell.angle_gamma   90.00
#
_symmetry.space_group_name_H-M   'P 1'
#
loop_
_entity.id
_entity.type
_entity.pdbx_description
1 polymer ?
#
loop_
_entity_poly.entity_id
_entity_poly.type
_entity_poly.pdbx_seq_one_letter_code
_entity_poly.pdbx_strand_id
1 'polypeptide(L)'
;MSAPAESRFTLRDLPIPAKLVATCFLLSVGLGYTTAMVQLHFQDSKSGEPMPTLHDVVLKFTGKKWFDTEPPRPVSKFTQLITASSGTFGSNGTMLPAFFEKDPSFNKALRGGTDETKLRGEREGERDALVEWAGSAPDDRKKAYEADSFVLAADKMPKSITGKFVAGDAVKVKSLIDARCASCHGKGSPQEGFPLETYAQVDKYLAVPPVPHFPPGGGWVRVEEPISLEKLTQSTHAHLLSFAVLFSLTGLVFAFSSYPTVVRCIISPLVLLAIVTDVTFWWVARLSDGYGVYFAMGIMGTGGVAGLGLTAQIVLGVWNMYGPKGKLVLALLFVAAGAVGGLVMQKIVVPGLEAKKAEALAKVRAEAEKKSDDKKEPPKKEPEKKTEDTNPPEKKDPDPKPDDKKGPDLTQPPKKGDEVIVPKLVGGVSVMDRALEFPVKDKDGKDIPLESLPFDKGDRKNMVRAFFDKDAGDYAAAVKAKNKDDLEKLTPERFGELEALREWMKLPEIDRKATFDADAFPLPKGLEKKPFTTDYVKDGKVMIKAIVTDRCVRCHADEVKTTFDSYKTLRPYLEPKPPEKK
;
A
#
# COMPACT_ATOMS: atom_id res chain seq x y z
N MET A 1 22.57 -12.23 68.12
CA MET A 1 22.99 -13.25 67.14
C MET A 1 22.42 -12.84 65.79
N SER A 2 23.23 -12.25 64.92
CA SER A 2 22.79 -11.97 63.54
C SER A 2 22.70 -13.31 62.81
N ALA A 3 21.54 -13.63 62.23
CA ALA A 3 21.37 -14.81 61.41
C ALA A 3 22.47 -14.85 60.33
N PRO A 4 23.08 -16.02 60.04
CA PRO A 4 24.04 -16.13 58.96
C PRO A 4 23.38 -15.64 57.67
N ALA A 5 24.01 -14.68 56.99
CA ALA A 5 23.51 -14.18 55.72
C ALA A 5 23.41 -15.35 54.74
N GLU A 6 22.19 -15.72 54.34
CA GLU A 6 21.98 -16.78 53.35
C GLU A 6 22.81 -16.48 52.10
N SER A 7 23.59 -17.45 51.64
CA SER A 7 24.39 -17.32 50.43
C SER A 7 23.45 -17.11 49.25
N ARG A 8 23.42 -15.89 48.72
CA ARG A 8 22.54 -15.54 47.60
C ARG A 8 22.92 -16.36 46.37
N PHE A 9 21.96 -17.06 45.79
CA PHE A 9 22.13 -17.76 44.51
C PHE A 9 22.46 -16.75 43.39
N THR A 10 23.56 -16.98 42.68
CA THR A 10 24.02 -16.13 41.58
C THR A 10 24.22 -16.91 40.27
N LEU A 11 24.36 -16.19 39.16
CA LEU A 11 24.74 -16.75 37.86
C LEU A 11 26.01 -17.61 37.89
N ARG A 12 26.91 -17.39 38.86
CA ARG A 12 28.14 -18.18 39.00
C ARG A 12 27.88 -19.57 39.55
N ASP A 13 26.79 -19.74 40.27
CA ASP A 13 26.43 -20.99 40.94
C ASP A 13 25.67 -21.94 40.02
N LEU A 14 25.32 -21.47 38.80
CA LEU A 14 24.67 -22.29 37.78
C LEU A 14 25.58 -23.43 37.27
N PRO A 15 25.01 -24.61 36.97
CA PRO A 15 25.73 -25.69 36.31
C PRO A 15 26.13 -25.26 34.88
N ILE A 16 27.20 -25.87 34.35
CA ILE A 16 27.75 -25.51 33.03
C ILE A 16 26.69 -25.51 31.92
N PRO A 17 25.77 -26.51 31.81
CA PRO A 17 24.73 -26.50 30.79
C PRO A 17 23.84 -25.25 30.84
N ALA A 18 23.43 -24.82 32.04
CA ALA A 18 22.59 -23.63 32.19
C ALA A 18 23.34 -22.34 31.81
N LYS A 19 24.63 -22.24 32.14
CA LYS A 19 25.49 -21.12 31.72
C LYS A 19 25.63 -21.05 30.21
N LEU A 20 25.78 -22.20 29.55
CA LEU A 20 25.87 -22.28 28.09
C LEU A 20 24.57 -21.82 27.42
N VAL A 21 23.42 -22.30 27.89
CA VAL A 21 22.11 -21.87 27.37
C VAL A 21 21.92 -20.36 27.55
N ALA A 22 22.20 -19.83 28.74
CA ALA A 22 22.08 -18.40 29.00
C ALA A 22 23.04 -17.57 28.12
N THR A 23 24.27 -18.05 27.91
CA THR A 23 25.25 -17.39 27.03
C THR A 23 24.78 -17.41 25.57
N CYS A 24 24.35 -18.55 25.04
CA CYS A 24 23.81 -18.66 23.69
C CYS A 24 22.59 -17.76 23.49
N PHE A 25 21.69 -17.70 24.47
CA PHE A 25 20.55 -16.80 24.46
C PHE A 25 20.98 -15.32 24.37
N LEU A 26 21.85 -14.87 25.28
CA LEU A 26 22.32 -13.47 25.30
C LEU A 26 23.03 -13.09 24.00
N LEU A 27 23.89 -13.95 23.46
CA LEU A 27 24.58 -13.71 22.19
C LEU A 27 23.62 -13.70 21.00
N SER A 28 22.63 -14.59 20.98
CA SER A 28 21.60 -14.62 19.93
C SER A 28 20.75 -13.36 19.93
N VAL A 29 20.38 -12.85 21.12
CA VAL A 29 19.67 -11.57 21.24
C VAL A 29 20.54 -10.42 20.72
N GLY A 30 21.84 -10.39 21.06
CA GLY A 30 22.77 -9.37 20.55
C GLY A 30 22.91 -9.41 19.02
N LEU A 31 23.02 -10.60 18.43
CA LEU A 31 23.06 -10.78 16.97
C LEU A 31 21.76 -10.32 16.31
N GLY A 32 20.61 -10.70 16.88
CA GLY A 32 19.29 -10.28 16.42
C GLY A 32 19.13 -8.76 16.45
N TYR A 33 19.55 -8.11 17.54
CA TYR A 33 19.52 -6.66 17.66
C TYR A 33 20.44 -5.97 16.64
N THR A 34 21.65 -6.49 16.42
CA THR A 34 22.57 -5.97 15.40
C THR A 34 21.97 -6.08 14.00
N THR A 35 21.32 -7.21 13.70
CA THR A 35 20.63 -7.42 12.42
C THR A 35 19.46 -6.45 12.25
N ALA A 36 18.71 -6.17 13.32
CA ALA A 36 17.65 -5.17 13.31
C ALA A 36 18.18 -3.76 13.04
N MET A 37 19.35 -3.39 13.58
CA MET A 37 19.99 -2.10 13.26
C MET A 37 20.39 -1.99 11.79
N VAL A 38 20.93 -3.07 11.20
CA VAL A 38 21.23 -3.13 9.77
C VAL A 38 19.94 -3.01 8.94
N GLN A 39 18.86 -3.65 9.36
CA GLN A 39 17.56 -3.51 8.70
C GLN A 39 17.04 -2.07 8.75
N LEU A 40 17.16 -1.39 9.89
CA LEU A 40 16.77 0.03 10.03
C LEU A 40 17.59 0.93 9.09
N HIS A 41 18.89 0.68 8.92
CA HIS A 41 19.71 1.41 7.95
C HIS A 41 19.10 1.33 6.54
N PHE A 42 18.77 0.11 6.07
CA PHE A 42 18.21 -0.09 4.74
C PHE A 42 16.78 0.44 4.56
N GLN A 43 16.00 0.50 5.65
CA GLN A 43 14.61 0.93 5.58
C GLN A 43 14.43 2.44 5.74
N ASP A 44 15.23 3.07 6.60
CA ASP A 44 14.92 4.41 7.13
C ASP A 44 16.02 5.45 6.90
N SER A 45 17.20 5.08 6.40
CA SER A 45 18.24 6.08 6.07
C SER A 45 17.97 6.73 4.71
N LYS A 46 17.09 7.74 4.70
CA LYS A 46 16.78 8.55 3.49
C LYS A 46 17.87 9.58 3.18
N SER A 47 18.68 9.95 4.18
CA SER A 47 19.75 10.96 4.07
C SER A 47 21.01 10.48 3.36
N GLY A 48 21.13 9.17 3.09
CA GLY A 48 22.36 8.58 2.53
C GLY A 48 23.43 8.26 3.58
N GLU A 49 23.13 8.52 4.86
CA GLU A 49 24.01 8.24 5.98
C GLU A 49 23.96 6.75 6.42
N PRO A 50 24.98 6.22 7.13
CA PRO A 50 25.00 4.85 7.62
C PRO A 50 23.89 4.50 8.63
N MET A 51 23.23 5.50 9.23
CA MET A 51 22.11 5.30 10.16
C MET A 51 21.11 6.45 9.98
N PRO A 52 19.83 6.24 10.31
CA PRO A 52 18.85 7.32 10.31
C PRO A 52 19.32 8.51 11.15
N THR A 53 19.30 9.69 10.56
CA THR A 53 19.61 10.94 11.27
C THR A 53 18.42 11.37 12.12
N LEU A 54 18.63 12.34 13.03
CA LEU A 54 17.53 12.98 13.76
C LEU A 54 16.46 13.54 12.80
N HIS A 55 16.86 14.11 11.67
CA HIS A 55 15.94 14.62 10.67
C HIS A 55 15.14 13.51 10.00
N ASP A 56 15.75 12.35 9.71
CA ASP A 56 15.04 11.20 9.12
C ASP A 56 13.95 10.67 10.07
N VAL A 57 14.25 10.60 11.36
CA VAL A 57 13.28 10.16 12.39
C VAL A 57 12.15 11.17 12.55
N VAL A 58 12.47 12.47 12.64
CA VAL A 58 11.44 13.52 12.71
C VAL A 58 10.55 13.49 11.47
N LEU A 59 11.13 13.36 10.28
CA LEU A 59 10.38 13.24 9.03
C LEU A 59 9.46 12.01 9.04
N LYS A 60 9.96 10.84 9.46
CA LYS A 60 9.19 9.59 9.50
C LYS A 60 7.96 9.65 10.43
N PHE A 61 8.14 10.20 11.64
CA PHE A 61 7.09 10.17 12.67
C PHE A 61 6.19 11.41 12.68
N THR A 62 6.65 12.56 12.16
CA THR A 62 5.88 13.81 12.15
C THR A 62 5.54 14.32 10.75
N GLY A 63 6.24 13.83 9.71
CA GLY A 63 6.12 14.37 8.36
C GLY A 63 6.78 15.75 8.18
N LYS A 64 7.55 16.22 9.17
CA LYS A 64 8.12 17.56 9.19
C LYS A 64 9.60 17.57 8.81
N LYS A 65 10.00 18.63 8.12
CA LYS A 65 11.38 18.95 7.78
C LYS A 65 11.73 20.35 8.28
N TRP A 66 12.95 20.53 8.75
CA TRP A 66 13.48 21.83 9.14
C TRP A 66 13.86 22.64 7.90
N PHE A 67 13.53 23.92 7.91
CA PHE A 67 13.99 24.90 6.93
C PHE A 67 14.57 26.10 7.65
N ASP A 68 15.72 26.59 7.18
CA ASP A 68 16.38 27.79 7.72
C ASP A 68 15.79 29.08 7.14
N THR A 69 15.31 29.02 5.91
CA THR A 69 14.61 30.10 5.19
C THR A 69 13.19 29.69 4.87
N GLU A 70 12.30 30.66 4.63
CA GLU A 70 10.91 30.38 4.29
C GLU A 70 10.86 29.37 3.12
N PRO A 71 10.21 28.21 3.30
CA PRO A 71 10.17 27.20 2.24
C PRO A 71 9.36 27.73 1.04
N PRO A 72 9.55 27.15 -0.16
CA PRO A 72 8.71 27.44 -1.31
C PRO A 72 7.24 27.30 -0.90
N ARG A 73 6.42 28.29 -1.28
CA ARG A 73 5.00 28.27 -0.91
C ARG A 73 4.36 26.94 -1.34
N PRO A 74 3.51 26.33 -0.48
CA PRO A 74 2.81 25.12 -0.86
C PRO A 74 2.02 25.37 -2.14
N VAL A 75 2.09 24.41 -3.06
CA VAL A 75 1.30 24.41 -4.30
C VAL A 75 0.12 23.45 -4.14
N SER A 76 -0.88 23.60 -5.01
CA SER A 76 -2.02 22.67 -5.03
C SER A 76 -1.56 21.25 -5.39
N LYS A 77 -2.34 20.24 -4.98
CA LYS A 77 -2.05 18.83 -5.29
C LYS A 77 -1.95 18.59 -6.79
N PHE A 78 -2.79 19.26 -7.58
CA PHE A 78 -2.75 19.27 -9.03
C PHE A 78 -1.39 19.74 -9.56
N THR A 79 -0.93 20.91 -9.10
CA THR A 79 0.37 21.49 -9.50
C THR A 79 1.53 20.60 -9.09
N GLN A 80 1.49 20.06 -7.86
CA GLN A 80 2.51 19.12 -7.35
C GLN A 80 2.66 17.91 -8.29
N LEU A 81 1.55 17.32 -8.71
CA LEU A 81 1.56 16.11 -9.54
C LEU A 81 2.10 16.36 -10.93
N ILE A 82 1.76 17.48 -11.56
CA ILE A 82 2.20 17.74 -12.94
C ILE A 82 3.64 18.29 -13.00
N THR A 83 4.18 18.86 -11.92
CA THR A 83 5.55 19.44 -11.87
C THR A 83 6.60 18.54 -11.25
N ALA A 84 6.22 17.48 -10.52
CA ALA A 84 7.17 16.57 -9.89
C ALA A 84 8.08 15.89 -10.92
N SER A 85 9.38 16.20 -10.88
CA SER A 85 10.42 15.70 -11.81
C SER A 85 10.83 14.24 -11.54
N SER A 86 10.45 13.68 -10.40
CA SER A 86 10.77 12.31 -9.99
C SER A 86 9.64 11.72 -9.14
N GLY A 87 9.43 10.41 -9.24
CA GLY A 87 8.44 9.68 -8.47
C GLY A 87 7.75 8.60 -9.30
N THR A 88 7.01 7.73 -8.64
CA THR A 88 6.16 6.75 -9.34
C THR A 88 4.97 7.45 -10.00
N PHE A 89 4.60 7.04 -11.20
CA PHE A 89 3.42 7.57 -11.87
C PHE A 89 2.15 7.32 -11.04
N GLY A 90 1.47 8.39 -10.58
CA GLY A 90 0.26 8.28 -9.75
C GLY A 90 0.11 9.37 -8.68
N SER A 91 -0.93 9.24 -7.85
CA SER A 91 -1.45 10.28 -6.94
C SER A 91 -0.48 10.76 -5.84
N ASN A 92 0.58 10.02 -5.54
CA ASN A 92 1.59 10.38 -4.53
C ASN A 92 3.01 10.50 -5.11
N GLY A 93 3.15 10.47 -6.43
CA GLY A 93 4.43 10.70 -7.10
C GLY A 93 4.29 11.79 -8.14
N THR A 94 4.26 11.41 -9.41
CA THR A 94 4.20 12.35 -10.53
C THR A 94 3.14 11.95 -11.55
N MET A 95 2.56 12.93 -12.22
CA MET A 95 1.73 12.76 -13.41
C MET A 95 2.44 13.27 -14.68
N LEU A 96 3.73 13.64 -14.56
CA LEU A 96 4.54 14.10 -15.68
C LEU A 96 4.49 13.16 -16.90
N PRO A 97 4.59 11.81 -16.76
CA PRO A 97 4.47 10.89 -17.89
C PRO A 97 3.13 10.98 -18.66
N ALA A 98 2.07 11.53 -18.07
CA ALA A 98 0.77 11.71 -18.75
C ALA A 98 0.85 12.66 -19.94
N PHE A 99 1.83 13.58 -19.96
CA PHE A 99 2.05 14.50 -21.08
C PHE A 99 2.93 13.87 -22.17
N PHE A 100 3.68 12.80 -21.87
CA PHE A 100 4.68 12.22 -22.76
C PHE A 100 4.44 10.71 -22.97
N GLU A 101 5.10 9.86 -22.19
CA GLU A 101 5.18 8.42 -22.45
C GLU A 101 3.82 7.71 -22.33
N LYS A 102 2.90 8.26 -21.53
CA LYS A 102 1.54 7.73 -21.34
C LYS A 102 0.49 8.38 -22.24
N ASP A 103 0.85 9.40 -23.02
CA ASP A 103 -0.05 10.02 -24.00
C ASP A 103 0.01 9.25 -25.35
N PRO A 104 -1.08 8.59 -25.79
CA PRO A 104 -1.11 7.92 -27.09
C PRO A 104 -0.87 8.88 -28.26
N SER A 105 -1.29 10.15 -28.14
CA SER A 105 -1.12 11.14 -29.20
C SER A 105 0.34 11.58 -29.35
N PHE A 106 1.07 11.68 -28.23
CA PHE A 106 2.52 11.92 -28.22
C PHE A 106 3.26 10.77 -28.90
N ASN A 107 3.00 9.53 -28.47
CA ASN A 107 3.63 8.34 -29.05
C ASN A 107 3.31 8.17 -30.54
N LYS A 108 2.08 8.46 -30.96
CA LYS A 108 1.68 8.39 -32.38
C LYS A 108 2.39 9.45 -33.22
N ALA A 109 2.55 10.67 -32.70
CA ALA A 109 3.27 11.74 -33.40
C ALA A 109 4.76 11.42 -33.58
N LEU A 110 5.41 10.85 -32.56
CA LEU A 110 6.80 10.38 -32.65
C LEU A 110 6.96 9.28 -33.71
N ARG A 111 6.09 8.26 -33.70
CA ARG A 111 6.11 7.21 -34.74
C ARG A 111 5.83 7.75 -36.14
N GLY A 112 5.07 8.84 -36.24
CA GLY A 112 4.80 9.56 -37.48
C GLY A 112 5.94 10.45 -37.97
N GLY A 113 7.11 10.43 -37.31
CA GLY A 113 8.29 11.20 -37.72
C GLY A 113 8.29 12.66 -37.26
N THR A 114 7.45 13.03 -36.30
CA THR A 114 7.50 14.38 -35.70
C THR A 114 8.77 14.53 -34.86
N ASP A 115 9.46 15.67 -34.98
CA ASP A 115 10.65 15.97 -34.18
C ASP A 115 10.35 15.90 -32.67
N GLU A 116 11.09 15.06 -31.96
CA GLU A 116 10.88 14.80 -30.53
C GLU A 116 11.16 16.05 -29.69
N THR A 117 12.17 16.85 -30.05
CA THR A 117 12.53 18.05 -29.29
C THR A 117 11.40 19.07 -29.33
N LYS A 118 10.83 19.31 -30.52
CA LYS A 118 9.67 20.16 -30.71
C LYS A 118 8.45 19.63 -29.94
N LEU A 119 8.13 18.34 -30.08
CA LEU A 119 6.96 17.74 -29.45
C LEU A 119 7.06 17.76 -27.92
N ARG A 120 8.24 17.50 -27.36
CA ARG A 120 8.47 17.65 -25.91
C ARG A 120 8.33 19.11 -25.48
N GLY A 121 8.88 20.05 -26.24
CA GLY A 121 8.70 21.49 -25.98
C GLY A 121 7.23 21.91 -25.96
N GLU A 122 6.41 21.41 -26.88
CA GLU A 122 4.95 21.64 -26.88
C GLU A 122 4.28 21.07 -25.62
N ARG A 123 4.67 19.88 -25.17
CA ARG A 123 4.13 19.25 -23.96
C ARG A 123 4.57 19.93 -22.66
N GLU A 124 5.79 20.44 -22.62
CA GLU A 124 6.24 21.27 -21.51
C GLU A 124 5.45 22.57 -21.44
N GLY A 125 5.21 23.24 -22.57
CA GLY A 125 4.41 24.46 -22.57
C GLY A 125 2.94 24.25 -22.23
N GLU A 126 2.34 23.12 -22.64
CA GLU A 126 1.01 22.71 -22.18
C GLU A 126 0.96 22.60 -20.64
N ARG A 127 1.95 21.92 -20.04
CA ARG A 127 2.06 21.76 -18.60
C ARG A 127 2.25 23.11 -17.90
N ASP A 128 3.13 23.96 -18.40
CA ASP A 128 3.43 25.27 -17.81
C ASP A 128 2.18 26.17 -17.83
N ALA A 129 1.40 26.14 -18.91
CA ALA A 129 0.12 26.84 -18.99
C ALA A 129 -0.91 26.34 -17.95
N LEU A 130 -0.96 25.02 -17.68
CA LEU A 130 -1.82 24.46 -16.64
C LEU A 130 -1.37 24.84 -15.23
N VAL A 131 -0.07 24.98 -14.99
CA VAL A 131 0.49 25.44 -13.71
C VAL A 131 0.07 26.89 -13.45
N GLU A 132 0.22 27.76 -14.45
CA GLU A 132 -0.19 29.16 -14.36
C GLU A 132 -1.70 29.31 -14.14
N TRP A 133 -2.52 28.53 -14.87
CA TRP A 133 -3.96 28.49 -14.64
C TRP A 133 -4.31 27.98 -13.23
N ALA A 134 -3.67 26.91 -12.76
CA ALA A 134 -3.93 26.37 -11.42
C ALA A 134 -3.56 27.35 -10.30
N GLY A 135 -2.63 28.27 -10.57
CA GLY A 135 -2.21 29.34 -9.65
C GLY A 135 -3.10 30.59 -9.63
N SER A 136 -4.03 30.74 -10.57
CA SER A 136 -4.90 31.93 -10.64
C SER A 136 -5.94 31.97 -9.51
N ALA A 137 -6.55 33.13 -9.28
CA ALA A 137 -7.61 33.27 -8.28
C ALA A 137 -8.78 32.28 -8.56
N PRO A 138 -9.43 31.70 -7.53
CA PRO A 138 -10.45 30.67 -7.72
C PRO A 138 -11.57 31.04 -8.70
N ASP A 139 -12.07 32.28 -8.64
CA ASP A 139 -13.13 32.76 -9.54
C ASP A 139 -12.65 32.87 -10.99
N ASP A 140 -11.44 33.40 -11.20
CA ASP A 140 -10.85 33.54 -12.54
C ASP A 140 -10.54 32.17 -13.15
N ARG A 141 -10.08 31.24 -12.33
CA ARG A 141 -9.76 29.87 -12.71
C ARG A 141 -10.99 29.14 -13.22
N LYS A 142 -12.10 29.23 -12.47
CA LYS A 142 -13.39 28.64 -12.85
C LYS A 142 -13.91 29.24 -14.15
N LYS A 143 -13.92 30.58 -14.25
CA LYS A 143 -14.35 31.29 -15.48
C LYS A 143 -13.52 30.85 -16.69
N ALA A 144 -12.21 30.78 -16.55
CA ALA A 144 -11.31 30.38 -17.64
C ALA A 144 -11.53 28.92 -18.08
N TYR A 145 -11.80 28.01 -17.14
CA TYR A 145 -12.13 26.62 -17.46
C TYR A 145 -13.47 26.51 -18.19
N GLU A 146 -14.51 27.18 -17.69
CA GLU A 146 -15.85 27.13 -18.28
C GLU A 146 -15.89 27.78 -19.67
N ALA A 147 -15.13 28.86 -19.86
CA ALA A 147 -14.96 29.52 -21.16
C ALA A 147 -13.98 28.81 -22.10
N ASP A 148 -13.27 27.78 -21.62
CA ASP A 148 -12.14 27.13 -22.30
C ASP A 148 -11.14 28.13 -22.89
N SER A 149 -10.83 29.17 -22.10
CA SER A 149 -10.00 30.30 -22.52
C SER A 149 -9.33 30.94 -21.30
N PHE A 150 -8.02 30.80 -21.22
CA PHE A 150 -7.19 31.38 -20.18
C PHE A 150 -6.12 32.29 -20.78
N VAL A 151 -6.24 33.60 -20.56
CA VAL A 151 -5.28 34.60 -21.05
C VAL A 151 -4.04 34.58 -20.17
N LEU A 152 -2.88 34.34 -20.79
CA LEU A 152 -1.58 34.39 -20.12
C LEU A 152 -0.93 35.75 -20.34
N ALA A 153 -0.20 36.23 -19.33
CA ALA A 153 0.66 37.39 -19.52
C ALA A 153 1.72 37.09 -20.58
N ALA A 154 2.12 38.09 -21.37
CA ALA A 154 3.00 37.90 -22.53
C ALA A 154 4.36 37.26 -22.17
N ASP A 155 4.86 37.54 -20.96
CA ASP A 155 6.09 36.95 -20.40
C ASP A 155 5.92 35.51 -19.90
N LYS A 156 4.68 35.07 -19.67
CA LYS A 156 4.31 33.73 -19.19
C LYS A 156 3.79 32.81 -20.29
N MET A 157 3.57 33.32 -21.51
CA MET A 157 3.14 32.51 -22.63
C MET A 157 4.25 31.50 -23.01
N PRO A 158 3.97 30.19 -23.06
CA PRO A 158 4.97 29.20 -23.40
C PRO A 158 5.55 29.43 -24.79
N LYS A 159 6.87 29.25 -24.93
CA LYS A 159 7.57 29.37 -26.23
C LYS A 159 7.10 28.35 -27.27
N SER A 160 6.60 27.20 -26.81
CA SER A 160 6.09 26.12 -27.64
C SER A 160 4.91 25.47 -26.94
N ILE A 161 3.79 25.31 -27.63
CA ILE A 161 2.58 24.68 -27.13
C ILE A 161 1.80 24.12 -28.32
N THR A 162 1.09 23.00 -28.16
CA THR A 162 0.34 22.41 -29.27
C THR A 162 -0.71 23.40 -29.79
N GLY A 163 -0.58 23.81 -31.06
CA GLY A 163 -1.35 24.94 -31.61
C GLY A 163 -2.87 24.83 -31.49
N LYS A 164 -3.44 23.61 -31.44
CA LYS A 164 -4.89 23.42 -31.26
C LYS A 164 -5.44 23.93 -29.92
N PHE A 165 -4.57 24.06 -28.91
CA PHE A 165 -4.92 24.58 -27.58
C PHE A 165 -4.62 26.07 -27.43
N VAL A 166 -4.22 26.77 -28.49
CA VAL A 166 -3.99 28.21 -28.47
C VAL A 166 -5.08 28.92 -29.27
N ALA A 167 -5.57 30.02 -28.73
CA ALA A 167 -6.48 30.94 -29.42
C ALA A 167 -6.01 32.37 -29.13
N GLY A 168 -5.16 32.93 -30.00
CA GLY A 168 -4.55 34.24 -29.78
C GLY A 168 -3.57 34.22 -28.60
N ASP A 169 -3.84 35.05 -27.60
CA ASP A 169 -3.12 35.13 -26.31
C ASP A 169 -3.71 34.22 -25.22
N ALA A 170 -4.72 33.41 -25.56
CA ALA A 170 -5.38 32.49 -24.64
C ALA A 170 -5.04 31.02 -24.89
N VAL A 171 -5.02 30.25 -23.81
CA VAL A 171 -4.89 28.79 -23.81
C VAL A 171 -6.22 28.13 -23.48
N LYS A 172 -6.57 27.09 -24.24
CA LYS A 172 -7.79 26.29 -24.06
C LYS A 172 -7.61 25.25 -22.96
N VAL A 173 -7.79 25.69 -21.72
CA VAL A 173 -7.49 24.89 -20.52
C VAL A 173 -8.38 23.66 -20.39
N LYS A 174 -9.69 23.79 -20.62
CA LYS A 174 -10.61 22.65 -20.53
C LYS A 174 -10.28 21.64 -21.63
N SER A 175 -10.10 22.10 -22.87
CA SER A 175 -9.65 21.24 -23.97
C SER A 175 -8.35 20.50 -23.65
N LEU A 176 -7.42 21.17 -22.97
CA LEU A 176 -6.14 20.60 -22.59
C LEU A 176 -6.30 19.53 -21.49
N ILE A 177 -7.09 19.80 -20.45
CA ILE A 177 -7.41 18.84 -19.39
C ILE A 177 -8.16 17.64 -19.97
N ASP A 178 -9.13 17.86 -20.85
CA ASP A 178 -9.87 16.80 -21.53
C ASP A 178 -8.92 15.90 -22.35
N ALA A 179 -7.95 16.51 -23.06
CA ALA A 179 -7.01 15.77 -23.89
C ALA A 179 -5.90 15.04 -23.13
N ARG A 180 -5.46 15.55 -21.97
CA ARG A 180 -4.29 15.02 -21.23
C ARG A 180 -4.65 14.26 -19.97
N CYS A 181 -5.74 14.65 -19.32
CA CYS A 181 -6.13 14.11 -18.02
C CYS A 181 -7.38 13.22 -18.17
N ALA A 182 -8.43 13.70 -18.85
CA ALA A 182 -9.68 12.95 -18.95
C ALA A 182 -9.56 11.64 -19.76
N SER A 183 -8.53 11.49 -20.61
CA SER A 183 -8.27 10.21 -21.29
C SER A 183 -7.95 9.05 -20.33
N CYS A 184 -7.41 9.34 -19.15
CA CYS A 184 -7.14 8.36 -18.09
C CYS A 184 -8.15 8.44 -16.93
N HIS A 185 -8.72 9.63 -16.71
CA HIS A 185 -9.60 9.95 -15.58
C HIS A 185 -11.08 10.03 -15.95
N GLY A 186 -11.43 9.83 -17.22
CA GLY A 186 -12.82 9.85 -17.69
C GLY A 186 -13.56 8.57 -17.36
N LYS A 187 -14.87 8.59 -17.60
CA LYS A 187 -15.75 7.43 -17.36
C LYS A 187 -15.27 6.19 -18.14
N GLY A 188 -15.17 5.03 -17.48
CA GLY A 188 -14.70 3.78 -18.08
C GLY A 188 -13.17 3.70 -18.29
N SER A 189 -12.41 4.69 -17.82
CA SER A 189 -10.95 4.69 -17.90
C SER A 189 -10.32 4.09 -16.63
N PRO A 190 -9.04 3.67 -16.67
CA PRO A 190 -8.39 3.04 -15.52
C PRO A 190 -8.47 3.85 -14.22
N GLN A 191 -8.59 5.18 -14.30
CA GLN A 191 -8.60 6.09 -13.15
C GLN A 191 -9.96 6.78 -12.92
N GLU A 192 -11.08 6.17 -13.34
CA GLU A 192 -12.45 6.71 -13.18
C GLU A 192 -12.80 7.07 -11.72
N GLY A 193 -12.16 6.43 -10.73
CA GLY A 193 -12.33 6.77 -9.31
C GLY A 193 -11.85 8.17 -8.91
N PHE A 194 -11.12 8.85 -9.78
CA PHE A 194 -10.67 10.23 -9.62
C PHE A 194 -11.06 11.03 -10.87
N PRO A 195 -12.35 11.32 -11.08
CA PRO A 195 -12.80 11.92 -12.33
C PRO A 195 -12.28 13.34 -12.47
N LEU A 196 -11.98 13.77 -13.70
CA LEU A 196 -11.45 15.11 -14.01
C LEU A 196 -12.17 15.75 -15.23
N GLU A 197 -13.41 15.35 -15.49
CA GLU A 197 -14.22 15.76 -16.65
C GLU A 197 -14.95 17.10 -16.40
N THR A 198 -15.11 17.49 -15.14
CA THR A 198 -15.81 18.73 -14.75
C THR A 198 -14.96 19.59 -13.83
N TYR A 199 -15.17 20.91 -13.87
CA TYR A 199 -14.46 21.85 -13.00
C TYR A 199 -14.57 21.45 -11.52
N ALA A 200 -15.77 21.10 -11.04
CA ALA A 200 -16.00 20.71 -9.65
C ALA A 200 -15.19 19.48 -9.21
N GLN A 201 -14.80 18.61 -10.15
CA GLN A 201 -13.94 17.49 -9.86
C GLN A 201 -12.46 17.90 -9.82
N VAL A 202 -12.01 18.75 -10.75
CA VAL A 202 -10.64 19.28 -10.78
C VAL A 202 -10.37 20.21 -9.59
N ASP A 203 -11.36 21.01 -9.18
CA ASP A 203 -11.29 21.98 -8.09
C ASP A 203 -10.86 21.35 -6.74
N LYS A 204 -11.22 20.08 -6.52
CA LYS A 204 -10.82 19.31 -5.33
C LYS A 204 -9.31 19.17 -5.17
N TYR A 205 -8.55 19.24 -6.27
CA TYR A 205 -7.10 19.09 -6.29
C TYR A 205 -6.36 20.42 -6.42
N LEU A 206 -7.12 21.50 -6.53
CA LEU A 206 -6.69 22.85 -6.88
C LEU A 206 -6.58 23.77 -5.66
N ALA A 207 -7.07 23.31 -4.50
CA ALA A 207 -6.88 23.99 -3.22
C ALA A 207 -5.38 24.02 -2.84
N VAL A 208 -4.89 25.22 -2.54
CA VAL A 208 -3.55 25.42 -1.99
C VAL A 208 -3.62 25.31 -0.47
N PRO A 209 -2.82 24.44 0.17
CA PRO A 209 -2.75 24.38 1.62
C PRO A 209 -2.38 25.76 2.21
N PRO A 210 -2.96 26.17 3.35
CA PRO A 210 -2.60 27.43 3.98
C PRO A 210 -1.09 27.45 4.33
N VAL A 211 -0.44 28.59 4.10
CA VAL A 211 0.97 28.79 4.43
C VAL A 211 1.08 28.84 5.97
N PRO A 212 1.78 27.89 6.62
CA PRO A 212 2.02 27.99 8.06
C PRO A 212 2.86 29.23 8.36
N HIS A 213 2.63 29.87 9.51
CA HIS A 213 3.51 30.94 9.97
C HIS A 213 4.94 30.41 10.14
N PHE A 214 5.89 31.01 9.42
CA PHE A 214 7.31 30.64 9.47
C PHE A 214 8.05 31.62 10.39
N PRO A 215 8.52 31.17 11.57
CA PRO A 215 9.19 32.06 12.52
C PRO A 215 10.58 32.50 12.02
N PRO A 216 11.06 33.70 12.41
CA PRO A 216 12.43 34.12 12.11
C PRO A 216 13.44 33.17 12.76
N GLY A 217 14.43 32.69 12.00
CA GLY A 217 15.47 31.76 12.51
C GLY A 217 15.25 30.29 12.17
N GLY A 218 14.25 29.97 11.35
CA GLY A 218 13.98 28.62 10.85
C GLY A 218 12.85 27.91 11.59
N GLY A 219 12.27 26.90 10.94
CA GLY A 219 11.09 26.22 11.48
C GLY A 219 10.84 24.83 10.88
N TRP A 220 10.12 24.01 11.65
CA TRP A 220 9.64 22.69 11.21
C TRP A 220 8.36 22.82 10.41
N VAL A 221 8.41 22.44 9.14
CA VAL A 221 7.27 22.51 8.21
C VAL A 221 6.89 21.11 7.76
N ARG A 222 5.59 20.83 7.72
CA ARG A 222 5.06 19.55 7.24
C ARG A 222 5.25 19.45 5.72
N VAL A 223 6.00 18.46 5.28
CA VAL A 223 6.34 18.22 3.86
C VAL A 223 5.77 16.91 3.34
N GLU A 224 5.49 15.95 4.23
CA GLU A 224 4.85 14.68 3.88
C GLU A 224 3.90 14.20 4.98
N GLU A 225 3.12 13.17 4.67
CA GLU A 225 2.33 12.46 5.68
C GLU A 225 3.27 11.57 6.52
N PRO A 226 3.14 11.56 7.87
CA PRO A 226 3.90 10.63 8.71
C PRO A 226 3.53 9.17 8.40
N ILE A 227 4.33 8.23 8.91
CA ILE A 227 4.05 6.78 8.81
C ILE A 227 2.57 6.46 9.05
N SER A 228 1.95 5.57 8.27
CA SER A 228 0.50 5.31 8.42
C SER A 228 0.16 4.69 9.80
N LEU A 229 -1.08 4.87 10.25
CA LEU A 229 -1.53 4.34 11.55
C LEU A 229 -1.47 2.81 11.59
N GLU A 230 -1.77 2.15 10.48
CA GLU A 230 -1.74 0.69 10.36
C GLU A 230 -0.30 0.19 10.52
N LYS A 231 0.65 0.80 9.82
CA LYS A 231 2.07 0.47 9.94
C LYS A 231 2.60 0.73 11.34
N LEU A 232 2.21 1.85 11.94
CA LEU A 232 2.60 2.19 13.32
C LEU A 232 2.02 1.18 14.33
N THR A 233 0.76 0.80 14.18
CA THR A 233 0.10 -0.18 15.05
C THR A 233 0.71 -1.57 14.90
N GLN A 234 0.95 -2.03 13.67
CA GLN A 234 1.60 -3.30 13.39
C GLN A 234 3.02 -3.34 13.97
N SER A 235 3.78 -2.27 13.77
CA SER A 235 5.13 -2.13 14.34
C SER A 235 5.06 -2.16 15.87
N THR A 236 4.17 -1.37 16.49
CA THR A 236 3.98 -1.34 17.95
C THR A 236 3.66 -2.72 18.50
N HIS A 237 2.73 -3.46 17.89
CA HIS A 237 2.35 -4.80 18.33
C HIS A 237 3.54 -5.77 18.26
N ALA A 238 4.25 -5.79 17.13
CA ALA A 238 5.40 -6.67 16.94
C ALA A 238 6.55 -6.35 17.91
N HIS A 239 6.93 -5.08 18.03
CA HIS A 239 8.06 -4.67 18.84
C HIS A 239 7.74 -4.78 20.33
N LEU A 240 6.58 -4.30 20.79
CA LEU A 240 6.24 -4.35 22.21
C LEU A 240 6.09 -5.79 22.72
N LEU A 241 5.43 -6.67 21.95
CA LEU A 241 5.26 -8.07 22.35
C LEU A 241 6.60 -8.83 22.41
N SER A 242 7.39 -8.75 21.33
CA SER A 242 8.66 -9.49 21.27
C SER A 242 9.72 -8.92 22.19
N PHE A 243 9.86 -7.58 22.27
CA PHE A 243 10.87 -6.94 23.10
C PHE A 243 10.54 -6.98 24.58
N ALA A 244 9.27 -6.95 24.98
CA ALA A 244 8.90 -7.14 26.37
C ALA A 244 9.42 -8.47 26.89
N VAL A 245 9.25 -9.55 26.14
CA VAL A 245 9.75 -10.87 26.53
C VAL A 245 11.28 -10.94 26.47
N LEU A 246 11.87 -10.59 25.32
CA LEU A 246 13.31 -10.72 25.11
C LEU A 246 14.13 -9.87 26.09
N PHE A 247 13.79 -8.59 26.24
CA PHE A 247 14.55 -7.68 27.09
C PHE A 247 14.27 -7.87 28.59
N SER A 248 13.09 -8.36 28.96
CA SER A 248 12.86 -8.82 30.34
C SER A 248 13.73 -10.01 30.68
N LEU A 249 13.88 -10.97 29.76
CA LEU A 249 14.73 -12.14 29.99
C LEU A 249 16.22 -11.79 30.06
N THR A 250 16.73 -10.90 29.20
CA THR A 250 18.12 -10.42 29.32
C THR A 250 18.36 -9.68 30.64
N GLY A 251 17.41 -8.80 31.02
CA GLY A 251 17.44 -8.07 32.29
C GLY A 251 17.36 -9.00 33.51
N LEU A 252 16.55 -10.06 33.43
CA LEU A 252 16.40 -11.08 34.47
C LEU A 252 17.68 -11.89 34.64
N VAL A 253 18.29 -12.34 33.54
CA VAL A 253 19.60 -13.00 33.58
C VAL A 253 20.61 -12.08 34.27
N PHE A 254 20.68 -10.80 33.89
CA PHE A 254 21.57 -9.84 34.53
C PHE A 254 21.25 -9.63 36.03
N ALA A 255 19.98 -9.70 36.44
CA ALA A 255 19.56 -9.52 37.83
C ALA A 255 20.11 -10.61 38.78
N PHE A 256 20.41 -11.80 38.25
CA PHE A 256 21.06 -12.89 38.99
C PHE A 256 22.59 -12.78 39.05
N SER A 257 23.18 -11.71 38.50
CA SER A 257 24.62 -11.51 38.55
C SER A 257 25.14 -11.23 39.97
N SER A 258 26.47 -11.34 40.15
CA SER A 258 27.14 -11.03 41.42
C SER A 258 27.46 -9.54 41.60
N TYR A 259 27.00 -8.68 40.69
CA TYR A 259 27.19 -7.23 40.80
C TYR A 259 26.42 -6.63 41.98
N PRO A 260 26.83 -5.44 42.48
CA PRO A 260 26.13 -4.74 43.55
C PRO A 260 24.63 -4.57 43.27
N THR A 261 23.79 -4.61 44.30
CA THR A 261 22.33 -4.53 44.18
C THR A 261 21.89 -3.29 43.40
N VAL A 262 22.52 -2.14 43.64
CA VAL A 262 22.20 -0.88 42.94
C VAL A 262 22.40 -1.01 41.43
N VAL A 263 23.52 -1.59 40.99
CA VAL A 263 23.82 -1.79 39.55
C VAL A 263 22.76 -2.67 38.89
N ARG A 264 22.32 -3.72 39.57
CA ARG A 264 21.29 -4.64 39.06
C ARG A 264 19.92 -3.98 39.01
N CYS A 265 19.53 -3.26 40.06
CA CYS A 265 18.26 -2.52 40.08
C CYS A 265 18.18 -1.44 39.00
N ILE A 266 19.30 -0.88 38.56
CA ILE A 266 19.33 0.10 37.46
C ILE A 266 19.36 -0.59 36.10
N ILE A 267 20.35 -1.45 35.84
CA ILE A 267 20.61 -1.99 34.49
C ILE A 267 19.58 -3.06 34.09
N SER A 268 19.09 -3.89 35.03
CA SER A 268 18.14 -4.96 34.69
C SER A 268 16.83 -4.44 34.06
N PRO A 269 16.13 -3.44 34.62
CA PRO A 269 14.91 -2.91 34.00
C PRO A 269 15.17 -1.89 32.88
N LEU A 270 16.39 -1.33 32.78
CA LEU A 270 16.70 -0.18 31.92
C LEU A 270 16.24 -0.36 30.47
N VAL A 271 16.55 -1.51 29.86
CA VAL A 271 16.26 -1.75 28.43
C VAL A 271 14.76 -1.80 28.18
N LEU A 272 14.01 -2.47 29.06
CA LEU A 272 12.56 -2.57 28.95
C LEU A 272 11.91 -1.19 29.11
N LEU A 273 12.34 -0.43 30.13
CA LEU A 273 11.84 0.92 30.36
C LEU A 273 12.13 1.82 29.15
N ALA A 274 13.36 1.79 28.64
CA ALA A 274 13.76 2.59 27.49
C ALA A 274 12.90 2.30 26.25
N ILE A 275 12.61 1.03 25.96
CA ILE A 275 11.79 0.63 24.81
C ILE A 275 10.30 0.99 24.98
N VAL A 276 9.76 0.85 26.19
CA VAL A 276 8.38 1.32 26.46
C VAL A 276 8.29 2.83 26.27
N THR A 277 9.28 3.59 26.73
CA THR A 277 9.36 5.03 26.48
C THR A 277 9.53 5.34 25.00
N ASP A 278 10.37 4.59 24.29
CA ASP A 278 10.61 4.73 22.85
C ASP A 278 9.31 4.60 22.03
N VAL A 279 8.59 3.49 22.25
CA VAL A 279 7.30 3.23 21.59
C VAL A 279 6.28 4.31 21.98
N THR A 280 6.29 4.77 23.23
CA THR A 280 5.41 5.87 23.66
C THR A 280 5.71 7.14 22.86
N PHE A 281 6.98 7.47 22.65
CA PHE A 281 7.40 8.61 21.84
C PHE A 281 6.96 8.49 20.39
N TRP A 282 6.88 7.29 19.80
CA TRP A 282 6.35 7.10 18.45
C TRP A 282 4.91 7.61 18.31
N TRP A 283 4.08 7.32 19.32
CA TRP A 283 2.68 7.73 19.34
C TRP A 283 2.52 9.21 19.68
N VAL A 284 3.22 9.71 20.71
CA VAL A 284 3.12 11.10 21.15
C VAL A 284 3.70 12.07 20.12
N ALA A 285 4.73 11.66 19.36
CA ALA A 285 5.26 12.41 18.24
C ALA A 285 4.20 12.74 17.19
N ARG A 286 3.17 11.89 17.05
CA ARG A 286 2.07 12.08 16.11
C ARG A 286 0.91 12.90 16.68
N LEU A 287 0.68 12.83 18.00
CA LEU A 287 -0.49 13.44 18.64
C LEU A 287 -0.33 14.94 18.87
N SER A 288 0.89 15.49 18.80
CA SER A 288 1.14 16.90 19.06
C SER A 288 1.81 17.58 17.87
N ASP A 289 1.09 18.46 17.18
CA ASP A 289 1.69 19.23 16.08
C ASP A 289 2.81 20.17 16.58
N GLY A 290 2.67 20.76 17.75
CA GLY A 290 3.69 21.65 18.32
C GLY A 290 4.91 20.91 18.88
N TYR A 291 4.68 19.86 19.68
CA TYR A 291 5.73 19.19 20.45
C TYR A 291 6.22 17.87 19.84
N GLY A 292 5.55 17.38 18.80
CA GLY A 292 5.78 16.06 18.23
C GLY A 292 7.22 15.85 17.74
N VAL A 293 7.85 16.93 17.29
CA VAL A 293 9.25 16.94 16.86
C VAL A 293 10.19 16.56 18.01
N TYR A 294 9.98 17.09 19.22
CA TYR A 294 10.84 16.77 20.37
C TYR A 294 10.67 15.32 20.82
N PHE A 295 9.45 14.79 20.75
CA PHE A 295 9.22 13.36 21.01
C PHE A 295 9.89 12.50 19.95
N ALA A 296 9.84 12.88 18.68
CA ALA A 296 10.54 12.17 17.60
C ALA A 296 12.06 12.20 17.79
N MET A 297 12.64 13.32 18.24
CA MET A 297 14.05 13.37 18.63
C MET A 297 14.35 12.45 19.82
N GLY A 298 13.42 12.38 20.77
CA GLY A 298 13.50 11.48 21.93
C GLY A 298 13.68 10.01 21.56
N ILE A 299 13.09 9.57 20.44
CA ILE A 299 13.20 8.18 19.93
C ILE A 299 14.67 7.79 19.72
N MET A 300 15.49 8.67 19.16
CA MET A 300 16.93 8.39 19.00
C MET A 300 17.62 8.22 20.35
N GLY A 301 17.24 9.05 21.33
CA GLY A 301 17.77 8.97 22.69
C GLY A 301 17.38 7.67 23.41
N THR A 302 16.10 7.33 23.41
CA THR A 302 15.58 6.11 24.05
C THR A 302 16.06 4.85 23.36
N GLY A 303 16.11 4.83 22.03
CA GLY A 303 16.73 3.74 21.26
C GLY A 303 18.22 3.56 21.59
N GLY A 304 18.97 4.67 21.71
CA GLY A 304 20.38 4.63 22.13
C GLY A 304 20.57 4.08 23.55
N VAL A 305 19.76 4.52 24.51
CA VAL A 305 19.77 3.99 25.89
C VAL A 305 19.42 2.50 25.91
N ALA A 306 18.43 2.07 25.12
CA ALA A 306 18.07 0.66 25.00
C ALA A 306 19.23 -0.18 24.43
N GLY A 307 19.87 0.27 23.36
CA GLY A 307 21.00 -0.42 22.74
C GLY A 307 22.22 -0.54 23.66
N LEU A 308 22.60 0.55 24.33
CA LEU A 308 23.69 0.55 25.31
C LEU A 308 23.36 -0.31 26.54
N GLY A 309 22.13 -0.21 27.05
CA GLY A 309 21.65 -1.03 28.16
C GLY A 309 21.67 -2.52 27.83
N LEU A 310 21.22 -2.90 26.63
CA LEU A 310 21.22 -4.28 26.17
C LEU A 310 22.64 -4.81 26.03
N THR A 311 23.53 -4.01 25.44
CA THR A 311 24.96 -4.32 25.35
C THR A 311 25.55 -4.57 26.74
N ALA A 312 25.26 -3.70 27.72
CA ALA A 312 25.70 -3.87 29.09
C ALA A 312 25.15 -5.16 29.71
N GLN A 313 23.85 -5.45 29.57
CA GLN A 313 23.24 -6.68 30.09
C GLN A 313 23.91 -7.94 29.52
N ILE A 314 24.18 -7.97 28.21
CA ILE A 314 24.81 -9.10 27.52
C ILE A 314 26.28 -9.25 27.97
N VAL A 315 27.09 -8.21 27.80
CA VAL A 315 28.54 -8.27 28.04
C VAL A 315 28.82 -8.54 29.53
N LEU A 316 28.21 -7.76 30.41
CA LEU A 316 28.43 -7.91 31.84
C LEU A 316 27.81 -9.20 32.39
N GLY A 317 26.68 -9.64 31.83
CA GLY A 317 26.02 -10.90 32.18
C GLY A 317 26.88 -12.11 31.85
N VAL A 318 27.35 -12.21 30.60
CA VAL A 318 28.26 -13.27 30.14
C VAL A 318 29.57 -13.22 30.93
N TRP A 319 30.16 -12.04 31.10
CA TRP A 319 31.41 -11.88 31.86
C TRP A 319 31.27 -12.34 33.31
N ASN A 320 30.10 -12.14 33.93
CA ASN A 320 29.87 -12.52 35.31
C ASN A 320 29.75 -14.04 35.51
N MET A 321 29.24 -14.80 34.51
CA MET A 321 28.99 -16.24 34.61
C MET A 321 30.26 -17.09 34.77
N TYR A 322 31.39 -16.62 34.25
CA TYR A 322 32.61 -17.41 34.14
C TYR A 322 33.74 -16.92 35.06
N GLY A 323 34.55 -17.86 35.55
CA GLY A 323 35.78 -17.57 36.29
C GLY A 323 36.92 -17.07 35.37
N PRO A 324 38.13 -16.80 35.91
CA PRO A 324 39.24 -16.20 35.17
C PRO A 324 39.59 -16.94 33.86
N LYS A 325 39.63 -18.28 33.89
CA LYS A 325 39.92 -19.11 32.71
C LYS A 325 38.84 -18.98 31.63
N GLY A 326 37.57 -19.01 32.02
CA GLY A 326 36.45 -18.85 31.08
C GLY A 326 36.37 -17.44 30.49
N LYS A 327 36.71 -16.41 31.29
CA LYS A 327 36.84 -15.03 30.79
C LYS A 327 37.94 -14.90 29.74
N LEU A 328 39.08 -15.57 29.91
CA LEU A 328 40.14 -15.59 28.91
C LEU A 328 39.66 -16.23 27.60
N VAL A 329 38.96 -17.37 27.67
CA VAL A 329 38.37 -18.02 26.49
C VAL A 329 37.36 -17.09 25.79
N LEU A 330 36.48 -16.44 26.55
CA LEU A 330 35.54 -15.47 26.00
C LEU A 330 36.24 -14.31 25.31
N ALA A 331 37.27 -13.73 25.93
CA ALA A 331 38.05 -12.65 25.34
C ALA A 331 38.68 -13.06 24.00
N LEU A 332 39.28 -14.26 23.94
CA LEU A 332 39.82 -14.82 22.70
C LEU A 332 38.74 -15.02 21.63
N LEU A 333 37.56 -15.52 22.00
CA LEU A 333 36.44 -15.67 21.07
C LEU A 333 35.94 -14.34 20.53
N PHE A 334 35.84 -13.30 21.37
CA PHE A 334 35.46 -11.96 20.92
C PHE A 334 36.51 -11.34 19.98
N VAL A 335 37.80 -11.53 20.26
CA VAL A 335 38.89 -11.09 19.37
C VAL A 335 38.81 -11.81 18.03
N ALA A 336 38.62 -13.13 18.03
CA ALA A 336 38.47 -13.92 16.81
C ALA A 336 37.22 -13.49 16.00
N ALA A 337 36.08 -13.32 16.66
CA ALA A 337 34.85 -12.84 16.03
C ALA A 337 35.02 -11.43 15.44
N GLY A 338 35.69 -10.52 16.17
CA GLY A 338 36.01 -9.19 15.68
C GLY A 338 36.93 -9.21 14.46
N ALA A 339 37.96 -10.07 14.45
CA ALA A 339 38.85 -10.24 13.31
C ALA A 339 38.11 -10.80 12.08
N VAL A 340 37.29 -11.84 12.25
CA VAL A 340 36.46 -12.40 11.17
C VAL A 340 35.47 -11.36 10.65
N GLY A 341 34.75 -10.66 11.54
CA GLY A 341 33.82 -9.61 11.18
C GLY A 341 34.49 -8.45 10.42
N GLY A 342 35.67 -8.02 10.88
CA GLY A 342 36.49 -7.01 10.21
C GLY A 342 36.93 -7.45 8.81
N LEU A 343 37.36 -8.70 8.64
CA LEU A 343 37.73 -9.26 7.34
C LEU A 343 36.52 -9.33 6.39
N VAL A 344 35.36 -9.81 6.86
CA VAL A 344 34.12 -9.83 6.06
C VAL A 344 33.73 -8.42 5.65
N MET A 345 33.80 -7.46 6.56
CA MET A 345 33.46 -6.07 6.27
C MET A 345 34.38 -5.49 5.19
N GLN A 346 35.70 -5.70 5.33
CA GLN A 346 36.70 -5.15 4.41
C GLN A 346 36.70 -5.85 3.04
N LYS A 347 36.46 -7.16 2.98
CA LYS A 347 36.60 -7.96 1.75
C LYS A 347 35.30 -8.17 1.00
N ILE A 348 34.15 -8.14 1.67
CA ILE A 348 32.85 -8.45 1.07
C ILE A 348 31.93 -7.24 1.10
N VAL A 349 31.71 -6.67 2.28
CA VAL A 349 30.65 -5.66 2.44
C VAL A 349 31.05 -4.31 1.85
N VAL A 350 32.22 -3.75 2.20
CA VAL A 350 32.67 -2.46 1.65
C VAL A 350 32.77 -2.51 0.11
N PRO A 351 33.47 -3.48 -0.50
CA PRO A 351 33.54 -3.57 -1.96
C PRO A 351 32.17 -3.77 -2.62
N GLY A 352 31.28 -4.55 -2.00
CA GLY A 352 29.92 -4.76 -2.50
C GLY A 352 29.06 -3.49 -2.46
N LEU A 353 29.20 -2.67 -1.41
CA LEU A 353 28.52 -1.37 -1.30
C LEU A 353 29.03 -0.39 -2.35
N GLU A 354 30.36 -0.29 -2.53
CA GLU A 354 30.96 0.58 -3.53
C GLU A 354 30.60 0.15 -4.96
N ALA A 355 30.56 -1.16 -5.25
CA ALA A 355 30.08 -1.69 -6.53
C ALA A 355 28.62 -1.31 -6.80
N LYS A 356 27.74 -1.41 -5.79
CA LYS A 356 26.33 -1.00 -5.93
C LYS A 356 26.18 0.51 -6.12
N LYS A 357 26.94 1.33 -5.39
CA LYS A 357 26.98 2.79 -5.61
C LYS A 357 27.44 3.12 -7.02
N ALA A 358 28.49 2.46 -7.49
CA ALA A 358 29.00 2.62 -8.85
C ALA A 358 27.97 2.18 -9.90
N GLU A 359 27.24 1.07 -9.69
CA GLU A 359 26.16 0.64 -10.57
C GLU A 359 25.00 1.65 -10.61
N ALA A 360 24.62 2.20 -9.45
CA ALA A 360 23.58 3.23 -9.37
C ALA A 360 24.00 4.51 -10.10
N LEU A 361 25.23 4.98 -9.87
CA LEU A 361 25.82 6.12 -10.59
C LEU A 361 25.94 5.85 -12.09
N ALA A 362 26.33 4.65 -12.49
CA ALA A 362 26.42 4.24 -13.89
C ALA A 362 25.04 4.20 -14.55
N LYS A 363 23.98 3.76 -13.86
CA LYS A 363 22.60 3.82 -14.38
C LYS A 363 22.13 5.26 -14.58
N VAL A 364 22.36 6.13 -13.59
CA VAL A 364 22.04 7.56 -13.71
C VAL A 364 22.81 8.21 -14.87
N ARG A 365 24.10 7.87 -15.01
CA ARG A 365 24.94 8.38 -16.10
C ARG A 365 24.54 7.81 -17.47
N ALA A 366 24.19 6.53 -17.57
CA ALA A 366 23.73 5.92 -18.81
C ALA A 366 22.34 6.45 -19.23
N GLU A 367 21.46 6.76 -18.28
CA GLU A 367 20.21 7.47 -18.56
C GLU A 367 20.44 8.92 -19.01
N ALA A 368 21.49 9.58 -18.52
CA ALA A 368 21.90 10.90 -18.97
C ALA A 368 22.58 10.87 -20.37
N GLU A 369 23.41 9.85 -20.64
CA GLU A 369 24.12 9.68 -21.92
C GLU A 369 23.18 9.19 -23.04
N LYS A 370 22.24 8.27 -22.76
CA LYS A 370 21.17 7.92 -23.74
C LYS A 370 20.34 9.12 -24.16
N LYS A 371 20.09 10.07 -23.26
CA LYS A 371 19.41 11.33 -23.59
C LYS A 371 20.29 12.28 -24.43
N SER A 372 21.59 12.05 -24.52
CA SER A 372 22.53 12.86 -25.31
C SER A 372 22.86 12.25 -26.68
N ASP A 373 22.84 10.92 -26.82
CA ASP A 373 23.20 10.22 -28.07
C ASP A 373 22.01 10.01 -29.04
N ASP A 374 20.76 10.00 -28.55
CA ASP A 374 19.56 10.04 -29.42
C ASP A 374 19.46 11.35 -30.24
N LYS A 375 20.37 12.31 -30.02
CA LYS A 375 20.52 13.51 -30.85
C LYS A 375 21.46 13.35 -32.06
N LYS A 376 22.12 12.19 -32.27
CA LYS A 376 23.25 12.13 -33.23
C LYS A 376 23.31 11.04 -34.29
N GLU A 377 22.39 10.08 -34.42
CA GLU A 377 22.47 9.13 -35.55
C GLU A 377 21.13 8.77 -36.22
N PRO A 378 21.05 8.78 -37.57
CA PRO A 378 19.85 8.40 -38.31
C PRO A 378 19.76 6.88 -38.50
N PRO A 379 18.55 6.31 -38.69
CA PRO A 379 18.35 4.88 -38.61
C PRO A 379 18.86 4.14 -39.87
N LYS A 380 19.70 3.11 -39.65
CA LYS A 380 20.05 2.12 -40.67
C LYS A 380 18.91 1.11 -40.85
N LYS A 381 18.55 0.86 -42.12
CA LYS A 381 17.61 -0.17 -42.56
C LYS A 381 18.19 -1.57 -42.35
N GLU A 382 17.39 -2.47 -41.78
CA GLU A 382 17.60 -3.92 -41.83
C GLU A 382 16.71 -4.56 -42.92
N PRO A 383 17.15 -5.66 -43.56
CA PRO A 383 16.53 -6.18 -44.77
C PRO A 383 15.43 -7.22 -44.52
N GLU A 384 14.49 -7.27 -45.46
CA GLU A 384 13.38 -8.22 -45.57
C GLU A 384 13.83 -9.69 -45.56
N LYS A 385 13.09 -10.53 -44.84
CA LYS A 385 13.19 -11.99 -44.95
C LYS A 385 11.92 -12.55 -45.61
N LYS A 386 12.13 -13.16 -46.77
CA LYS A 386 11.15 -13.81 -47.64
C LYS A 386 10.39 -14.94 -46.93
N THR A 387 9.09 -14.97 -47.21
CA THR A 387 8.17 -16.10 -47.07
C THR A 387 8.51 -17.21 -48.07
N GLU A 388 8.48 -18.47 -47.62
CA GLU A 388 8.42 -19.63 -48.50
C GLU A 388 7.28 -20.53 -48.02
N ASP A 389 6.37 -20.79 -48.96
CA ASP A 389 5.18 -21.64 -48.86
C ASP A 389 5.57 -23.11 -48.69
N THR A 390 4.88 -23.83 -47.81
CA THR A 390 4.40 -25.19 -48.09
C THR A 390 3.19 -25.52 -47.22
N ASN A 391 2.06 -25.82 -47.85
CA ASN A 391 0.86 -26.40 -47.25
C ASN A 391 0.75 -27.86 -47.71
N PRO A 392 0.25 -28.80 -46.87
CA PRO A 392 -0.82 -29.69 -47.35
C PRO A 392 -1.78 -30.17 -46.22
N PRO A 393 -2.87 -30.91 -46.53
CA PRO A 393 -4.09 -30.47 -47.18
C PRO A 393 -5.33 -30.58 -46.27
N GLU A 394 -6.35 -29.87 -46.71
CA GLU A 394 -7.71 -29.72 -46.20
C GLU A 394 -8.48 -31.06 -46.06
N LYS A 395 -9.26 -31.20 -44.97
CA LYS A 395 -10.43 -32.08 -44.91
C LYS A 395 -11.67 -31.27 -44.49
N LYS A 396 -12.59 -31.13 -45.45
CA LYS A 396 -14.04 -30.88 -45.31
C LYS A 396 -14.71 -32.09 -44.64
N ASP A 397 -15.81 -32.07 -43.89
CA ASP A 397 -17.09 -31.33 -43.77
C ASP A 397 -17.64 -31.63 -42.33
N PRO A 398 -18.90 -31.32 -41.91
CA PRO A 398 -19.93 -30.41 -42.39
C PRO A 398 -20.49 -29.46 -41.29
N ASP A 399 -21.33 -28.50 -41.70
CA ASP A 399 -22.18 -27.68 -40.82
C ASP A 399 -23.06 -28.52 -39.85
N PRO A 400 -23.27 -28.05 -38.60
CA PRO A 400 -24.42 -28.45 -37.82
C PRO A 400 -25.52 -27.37 -37.81
N LYS A 401 -26.73 -27.85 -38.10
CA LYS A 401 -28.04 -27.20 -37.90
C LYS A 401 -28.30 -26.85 -36.43
N PRO A 402 -29.28 -25.96 -36.16
CA PRO A 402 -29.58 -25.46 -34.82
C PRO A 402 -30.44 -26.46 -34.06
N ASP A 403 -30.15 -26.75 -32.78
CA ASP A 403 -31.17 -27.23 -31.83
C ASP A 403 -30.75 -27.04 -30.35
N ASP A 404 -31.76 -26.57 -29.61
CA ASP A 404 -32.16 -26.91 -28.24
C ASP A 404 -31.31 -26.57 -27.00
N LYS A 405 -31.85 -25.58 -26.28
CA LYS A 405 -31.62 -25.28 -24.87
C LYS A 405 -31.93 -26.51 -24.01
N LYS A 406 -30.90 -27.08 -23.38
CA LYS A 406 -31.03 -27.82 -22.13
C LYS A 406 -30.01 -27.27 -21.14
N GLY A 407 -30.49 -26.66 -20.06
CA GLY A 407 -29.66 -26.12 -18.99
C GLY A 407 -28.84 -27.21 -18.28
N PRO A 408 -27.75 -26.84 -17.60
CA PRO A 408 -26.87 -27.79 -16.92
C PRO A 408 -27.56 -28.51 -15.76
N ASP A 409 -27.23 -29.79 -15.56
CA ASP A 409 -27.77 -30.66 -14.51
C ASP A 409 -27.17 -30.29 -13.13
N LEU A 410 -27.99 -29.67 -12.28
CA LEU A 410 -27.62 -29.14 -10.96
C LEU A 410 -27.34 -30.21 -9.88
N THR A 411 -27.31 -31.51 -10.21
CA THR A 411 -27.31 -32.61 -9.21
C THR A 411 -25.98 -33.32 -8.99
N GLN A 412 -24.90 -32.87 -9.62
CA GLN A 412 -23.58 -33.51 -9.50
C GLN A 412 -22.47 -32.54 -9.07
N PRO A 413 -21.69 -32.84 -8.00
CA PRO A 413 -20.50 -32.08 -7.70
C PRO A 413 -19.38 -32.38 -8.72
N PRO A 414 -18.61 -31.37 -9.19
CA PRO A 414 -17.54 -31.58 -10.16
C PRO A 414 -16.32 -32.29 -9.54
N LYS A 415 -15.64 -33.09 -10.37
CA LYS A 415 -14.40 -33.79 -10.01
C LYS A 415 -13.28 -32.79 -9.72
N LYS A 416 -12.59 -32.99 -8.60
CA LYS A 416 -11.42 -32.22 -8.14
C LYS A 416 -10.25 -32.47 -9.10
N GLY A 417 -9.95 -31.53 -9.99
CA GLY A 417 -8.91 -31.74 -11.00
C GLY A 417 -8.39 -30.51 -11.75
N ASP A 418 -9.25 -29.57 -12.13
CA ASP A 418 -8.82 -28.44 -12.96
C ASP A 418 -8.93 -27.12 -12.19
N GLU A 419 -7.78 -26.48 -11.91
CA GLU A 419 -7.72 -25.17 -11.27
C GLU A 419 -8.25 -24.11 -12.26
N VAL A 420 -9.54 -23.77 -12.15
CA VAL A 420 -10.16 -22.69 -12.93
C VAL A 420 -9.50 -21.37 -12.55
N ILE A 421 -8.74 -20.79 -13.49
CA ILE A 421 -8.00 -19.54 -13.28
C ILE A 421 -8.97 -18.37 -13.47
N VAL A 422 -9.46 -17.81 -12.36
CA VAL A 422 -10.20 -16.55 -12.35
C VAL A 422 -9.23 -15.39 -12.68
N PRO A 423 -9.59 -14.47 -13.59
CA PRO A 423 -8.79 -13.29 -13.89
C PRO A 423 -8.42 -12.49 -12.63
N LYS A 424 -7.23 -11.90 -12.62
CA LYS A 424 -6.76 -11.11 -11.49
C LYS A 424 -7.58 -9.83 -11.33
N LEU A 425 -7.95 -9.56 -10.08
CA LEU A 425 -8.66 -8.39 -9.58
C LEU A 425 -8.26 -7.06 -10.26
N VAL A 426 -9.21 -6.41 -10.96
CA VAL A 426 -9.05 -5.09 -11.62
C VAL A 426 -9.49 -3.96 -10.67
N GLY A 427 -8.79 -2.83 -10.66
CA GLY A 427 -9.07 -1.68 -9.77
C GLY A 427 -10.34 -0.90 -10.14
N GLY A 428 -10.99 -0.26 -9.15
CA GLY A 428 -12.14 0.64 -9.36
C GLY A 428 -13.45 0.23 -8.68
N VAL A 429 -13.66 -1.06 -8.42
CA VAL A 429 -14.80 -1.61 -7.66
C VAL A 429 -14.43 -1.96 -6.22
N SER A 430 -15.38 -1.88 -5.30
CA SER A 430 -15.17 -2.25 -3.89
C SER A 430 -14.78 -3.72 -3.75
N VAL A 431 -14.12 -4.07 -2.64
CA VAL A 431 -13.72 -5.46 -2.37
C VAL A 431 -14.94 -6.38 -2.34
N MET A 432 -16.04 -5.90 -1.74
CA MET A 432 -17.27 -6.65 -1.61
C MET A 432 -18.02 -6.80 -2.94
N ASP A 433 -18.14 -5.74 -3.75
CA ASP A 433 -18.80 -5.83 -5.06
C ASP A 433 -18.05 -6.77 -6.00
N ARG A 434 -16.72 -6.75 -5.95
CA ARG A 434 -15.87 -7.68 -6.72
C ARG A 434 -16.00 -9.12 -6.24
N ALA A 435 -16.08 -9.34 -4.93
CA ALA A 435 -16.26 -10.66 -4.36
C ALA A 435 -17.64 -11.27 -4.73
N LEU A 436 -18.63 -10.43 -5.01
CA LEU A 436 -20.01 -10.81 -5.33
C LEU A 436 -20.32 -10.72 -6.83
N GLU A 437 -19.31 -10.53 -7.68
CA GLU A 437 -19.50 -10.45 -9.12
C GLU A 437 -19.99 -11.79 -9.71
N PHE A 438 -21.09 -11.72 -10.45
CA PHE A 438 -21.66 -12.84 -11.22
C PHE A 438 -22.48 -12.29 -12.41
N PRO A 439 -22.48 -12.95 -13.59
CA PRO A 439 -21.68 -14.13 -13.96
C PRO A 439 -20.19 -13.82 -14.03
N VAL A 440 -19.35 -14.80 -13.70
CA VAL A 440 -17.88 -14.69 -13.81
C VAL A 440 -17.43 -15.34 -15.11
N LYS A 441 -16.60 -14.65 -15.89
CA LYS A 441 -16.05 -15.18 -17.14
C LYS A 441 -14.64 -15.72 -16.95
N ASP A 442 -14.33 -16.82 -17.62
CA ASP A 442 -12.97 -17.35 -17.71
C ASP A 442 -12.09 -16.53 -18.68
N LYS A 443 -10.83 -16.94 -18.82
CA LYS A 443 -9.84 -16.31 -19.72
C LYS A 443 -10.26 -16.31 -21.21
N ASP A 444 -11.16 -17.22 -21.59
CA ASP A 444 -11.66 -17.39 -22.95
C ASP A 444 -13.03 -16.71 -23.14
N GLY A 445 -13.52 -15.99 -22.12
CA GLY A 445 -14.76 -15.22 -22.13
C GLY A 445 -16.03 -16.03 -21.89
N LYS A 446 -15.90 -17.30 -21.46
CA LYS A 446 -17.01 -18.20 -21.19
C LYS A 446 -17.45 -18.10 -19.74
N ASP A 447 -18.76 -18.17 -19.49
CA ASP A 447 -19.32 -18.12 -18.15
C ASP A 447 -18.91 -19.36 -17.34
N ILE A 448 -18.38 -19.12 -16.15
CA ILE A 448 -17.98 -20.15 -15.19
C ILE A 448 -19.23 -20.59 -14.40
N PRO A 449 -19.55 -21.90 -14.37
CA PRO A 449 -20.66 -22.42 -13.57
C PRO A 449 -20.51 -22.08 -12.08
N LEU A 450 -21.62 -21.75 -11.41
CA LEU A 450 -21.68 -21.34 -10.01
C LEU A 450 -20.95 -22.33 -9.07
N GLU A 451 -21.14 -23.62 -9.30
CA GLU A 451 -20.60 -24.72 -8.48
C GLU A 451 -19.08 -24.84 -8.59
N SER A 452 -18.54 -24.39 -9.73
CA SER A 452 -17.10 -24.40 -10.03
C SER A 452 -16.37 -23.15 -9.54
N LEU A 453 -17.10 -22.15 -9.01
CA LEU A 453 -16.48 -20.95 -8.45
C LEU A 453 -15.70 -21.29 -7.17
N PRO A 454 -14.46 -20.81 -7.03
CA PRO A 454 -13.65 -21.04 -5.83
C PRO A 454 -14.16 -20.21 -4.64
N PHE A 455 -14.56 -20.88 -3.55
CA PHE A 455 -15.07 -20.29 -2.31
C PHE A 455 -14.09 -20.54 -1.14
N ASP A 456 -13.29 -19.54 -0.75
CA ASP A 456 -12.41 -19.50 0.45
C ASP A 456 -11.59 -18.16 0.49
N LYS A 457 -10.65 -17.94 1.43
CA LYS A 457 -9.82 -16.73 1.62
C LYS A 457 -8.66 -16.61 0.61
N GLY A 458 -8.56 -15.53 -0.17
CA GLY A 458 -7.40 -15.21 -1.06
C GLY A 458 -7.73 -14.40 -2.33
N ASP A 459 -6.69 -13.92 -3.03
CA ASP A 459 -6.76 -12.89 -4.10
C ASP A 459 -7.45 -13.31 -5.42
N ARG A 460 -7.90 -14.56 -5.55
CA ARG A 460 -8.53 -15.11 -6.78
C ARG A 460 -9.91 -15.75 -6.51
N LYS A 461 -10.48 -15.54 -5.33
CA LYS A 461 -11.65 -16.29 -4.84
C LYS A 461 -12.91 -15.42 -4.82
N ASN A 462 -14.08 -16.06 -4.94
CA ASN A 462 -15.40 -15.43 -5.13
C ASN A 462 -16.35 -15.85 -3.99
N MET A 463 -17.20 -14.91 -3.54
CA MET A 463 -18.10 -15.08 -2.39
C MET A 463 -19.57 -15.28 -2.81
N VAL A 464 -19.89 -15.37 -4.10
CA VAL A 464 -21.25 -15.60 -4.61
C VAL A 464 -21.84 -16.87 -4.00
N ARG A 465 -21.04 -17.94 -3.84
CA ARG A 465 -21.46 -19.19 -3.20
C ARG A 465 -21.93 -19.05 -1.75
N ALA A 466 -21.62 -17.94 -1.06
CA ALA A 466 -22.21 -17.60 0.25
C ALA A 466 -23.74 -17.48 0.21
N PHE A 467 -24.30 -17.11 -0.95
CA PHE A 467 -25.75 -17.02 -1.16
C PHE A 467 -26.37 -18.38 -1.48
N PHE A 468 -25.57 -19.42 -1.72
CA PHE A 468 -26.04 -20.70 -2.23
C PHE A 468 -25.60 -21.84 -1.30
N ASP A 469 -24.70 -22.70 -1.77
CA ASP A 469 -24.35 -23.96 -1.12
C ASP A 469 -23.50 -23.81 0.16
N LYS A 470 -23.17 -22.57 0.53
CA LYS A 470 -22.44 -22.22 1.76
C LYS A 470 -23.32 -21.58 2.82
N ASP A 471 -24.55 -21.25 2.48
CA ASP A 471 -25.56 -20.91 3.46
C ASP A 471 -26.10 -22.20 4.09
N ALA A 472 -26.01 -22.36 5.42
CA ALA A 472 -26.55 -23.52 6.15
C ALA A 472 -28.10 -23.58 6.18
N GLY A 473 -28.77 -22.82 5.31
CA GLY A 473 -30.22 -22.72 5.17
C GLY A 473 -30.82 -23.74 4.20
N ASP A 474 -31.99 -23.37 3.69
CA ASP A 474 -32.82 -24.15 2.76
C ASP A 474 -32.08 -24.53 1.47
N TYR A 475 -31.20 -23.67 0.94
CA TYR A 475 -30.48 -23.93 -0.31
C TYR A 475 -29.48 -25.06 -0.15
N ALA A 476 -28.63 -25.03 0.89
CA ALA A 476 -27.71 -26.14 1.15
C ALA A 476 -28.45 -27.44 1.52
N ALA A 477 -29.60 -27.34 2.20
CA ALA A 477 -30.46 -28.49 2.45
C ALA A 477 -30.99 -29.10 1.14
N ALA A 478 -31.46 -28.27 0.20
CA ALA A 478 -31.93 -28.69 -1.12
C ALA A 478 -30.82 -29.30 -1.96
N VAL A 479 -29.60 -28.72 -1.95
CA VAL A 479 -28.41 -29.30 -2.60
C VAL A 479 -28.08 -30.67 -1.99
N LYS A 480 -28.05 -30.78 -0.67
CA LYS A 480 -27.76 -32.05 0.04
C LYS A 480 -28.81 -33.13 -0.23
N ALA A 481 -30.07 -32.73 -0.32
CA ALA A 481 -31.19 -33.62 -0.64
C ALA A 481 -31.34 -33.92 -2.13
N LYS A 482 -30.59 -33.22 -3.00
CA LYS A 482 -30.76 -33.24 -4.47
C LYS A 482 -32.20 -32.93 -4.90
N ASN A 483 -32.88 -32.03 -4.17
CA ASN A 483 -34.25 -31.63 -4.49
C ASN A 483 -34.26 -30.58 -5.61
N LYS A 484 -34.55 -31.01 -6.83
CA LYS A 484 -34.55 -30.13 -8.01
C LYS A 484 -35.61 -29.04 -7.94
N ASP A 485 -36.80 -29.35 -7.44
CA ASP A 485 -37.92 -28.42 -7.38
C ASP A 485 -37.63 -27.25 -6.44
N ASP A 486 -37.01 -27.55 -5.28
CA ASP A 486 -36.56 -26.51 -4.35
C ASP A 486 -35.44 -25.66 -4.94
N LEU A 487 -34.48 -26.28 -5.66
CA LEU A 487 -33.38 -25.55 -6.29
C LEU A 487 -33.87 -24.63 -7.41
N GLU A 488 -34.84 -25.07 -8.23
CA GLU A 488 -35.46 -24.24 -9.28
C GLU A 488 -36.20 -23.03 -8.69
N LYS A 489 -36.79 -23.18 -7.50
CA LYS A 489 -37.45 -22.08 -6.79
C LYS A 489 -36.45 -21.14 -6.10
N LEU A 490 -35.49 -21.68 -5.35
CA LEU A 490 -34.60 -20.89 -4.49
C LEU A 490 -33.49 -20.19 -5.29
N THR A 491 -33.01 -20.77 -6.39
CA THR A 491 -31.90 -20.19 -7.18
C THR A 491 -32.21 -18.78 -7.68
N PRO A 492 -33.38 -18.50 -8.29
CA PRO A 492 -33.78 -17.13 -8.63
C PRO A 492 -33.85 -16.17 -7.45
N GLU A 493 -34.28 -16.63 -6.27
CA GLU A 493 -34.34 -15.81 -5.05
C GLU A 493 -32.93 -15.38 -4.60
N ARG A 494 -31.97 -16.32 -4.60
CA ARG A 494 -30.57 -16.04 -4.27
C ARG A 494 -29.91 -15.06 -5.24
N PHE A 495 -30.23 -15.15 -6.52
CA PHE A 495 -29.77 -14.15 -7.50
C PHE A 495 -30.44 -12.79 -7.31
N GLY A 496 -31.72 -12.75 -6.93
CA GLY A 496 -32.40 -11.51 -6.55
C GLY A 496 -31.69 -10.81 -5.39
N GLU A 497 -31.38 -11.55 -4.33
CA GLU A 497 -30.65 -11.05 -3.15
C GLU A 497 -29.26 -10.53 -3.49
N LEU A 498 -28.49 -11.31 -4.26
CA LEU A 498 -27.15 -10.94 -4.71
C LEU A 498 -27.19 -9.62 -5.50
N GLU A 499 -28.11 -9.49 -6.44
CA GLU A 499 -28.25 -8.29 -7.26
C GLU A 499 -28.73 -7.08 -6.45
N ALA A 500 -29.67 -7.25 -5.53
CA ALA A 500 -30.12 -6.17 -4.65
C ALA A 500 -28.96 -5.66 -3.77
N LEU A 501 -28.13 -6.56 -3.26
CA LEU A 501 -26.94 -6.18 -2.50
C LEU A 501 -25.93 -5.42 -3.37
N ARG A 502 -25.72 -5.83 -4.62
CA ARG A 502 -24.84 -5.12 -5.56
C ARG A 502 -25.36 -3.75 -5.96
N GLU A 503 -26.67 -3.61 -6.19
CA GLU A 503 -27.27 -2.29 -6.45
C GLU A 503 -27.19 -1.37 -5.24
N TRP A 504 -27.43 -1.90 -4.04
CA TRP A 504 -27.26 -1.13 -2.81
C TRP A 504 -25.80 -0.64 -2.63
N MET A 505 -24.80 -1.44 -3.00
CA MET A 505 -23.39 -1.05 -2.93
C MET A 505 -23.02 0.12 -3.86
N LYS A 506 -23.80 0.37 -4.92
CA LYS A 506 -23.59 1.48 -5.85
C LYS A 506 -24.10 2.82 -5.31
N LEU A 507 -24.89 2.81 -4.23
CA LEU A 507 -25.40 4.03 -3.62
C LEU A 507 -24.25 4.90 -3.07
N PRO A 508 -24.41 6.24 -3.08
CA PRO A 508 -23.56 7.14 -2.30
C PRO A 508 -23.46 6.70 -0.83
N GLU A 509 -22.32 6.96 -0.19
CA GLU A 509 -22.06 6.50 1.19
C GLU A 509 -23.19 6.86 2.16
N ILE A 510 -23.70 8.09 2.07
CA ILE A 510 -24.77 8.61 2.93
C ILE A 510 -26.05 7.76 2.79
N ASP A 511 -26.49 7.50 1.56
CA ASP A 511 -27.69 6.73 1.27
C ASP A 511 -27.51 5.25 1.63
N ARG A 512 -26.33 4.72 1.36
CA ARG A 512 -25.97 3.33 1.68
C ARG A 512 -25.98 3.08 3.17
N LYS A 513 -25.45 4.02 3.97
CA LYS A 513 -25.48 3.96 5.43
C LYS A 513 -26.91 4.07 5.94
N ALA A 514 -27.68 5.05 5.45
CA ALA A 514 -29.05 5.27 5.89
C ALA A 514 -29.94 4.04 5.64
N THR A 515 -29.84 3.45 4.45
CA THR A 515 -30.63 2.26 4.07
C THR A 515 -30.18 0.99 4.78
N PHE A 516 -28.90 0.86 5.15
CA PHE A 516 -28.41 -0.27 5.96
C PHE A 516 -28.83 -0.17 7.43
N ASP A 517 -28.72 1.01 8.03
CA ASP A 517 -29.11 1.23 9.42
C ASP A 517 -30.63 1.08 9.61
N ALA A 518 -31.41 1.53 8.62
CA ALA A 518 -32.86 1.33 8.58
C ALA A 518 -33.29 -0.08 8.12
N ASP A 519 -32.34 -0.89 7.65
CA ASP A 519 -32.56 -2.19 7.01
C ASP A 519 -33.67 -2.16 5.93
N ALA A 520 -33.64 -1.11 5.11
CA ALA A 520 -34.75 -0.74 4.25
C ALA A 520 -34.23 -0.08 2.97
N PHE A 521 -33.78 -0.90 2.02
CA PHE A 521 -33.32 -0.45 0.70
C PHE A 521 -34.49 -0.45 -0.30
N PRO A 522 -34.84 0.70 -0.91
CA PRO A 522 -35.84 0.74 -1.97
C PRO A 522 -35.32 0.04 -3.22
N LEU A 523 -36.08 -0.92 -3.74
CA LEU A 523 -35.72 -1.68 -4.93
C LEU A 523 -35.58 -0.76 -6.17
N PRO A 524 -34.46 -0.80 -6.90
CA PRO A 524 -34.32 -0.13 -8.18
C PRO A 524 -35.32 -0.66 -9.21
N LYS A 525 -35.74 0.23 -10.13
CA LYS A 525 -36.58 -0.14 -11.29
C LYS A 525 -35.88 -1.23 -12.11
N GLY A 526 -36.40 -2.45 -12.06
CA GLY A 526 -35.83 -3.63 -12.70
C GLY A 526 -35.68 -4.84 -11.78
N LEU A 527 -35.55 -4.62 -10.46
CA LEU A 527 -35.50 -5.69 -9.46
C LEU A 527 -36.87 -6.01 -8.83
N GLU A 528 -37.85 -5.13 -8.97
CA GLU A 528 -39.21 -5.27 -8.42
C GLU A 528 -39.94 -6.57 -8.82
N LYS A 529 -39.57 -7.16 -9.96
CA LYS A 529 -40.17 -8.41 -10.49
C LYS A 529 -39.33 -9.65 -10.24
N LYS A 530 -38.16 -9.52 -9.62
CA LYS A 530 -37.30 -10.66 -9.33
C LYS A 530 -37.79 -11.39 -8.07
N PRO A 531 -37.67 -12.72 -8.01
CA PRO A 531 -37.92 -13.46 -6.78
C PRO A 531 -36.91 -13.05 -5.70
N PHE A 532 -37.37 -13.02 -4.45
CA PHE A 532 -36.56 -12.80 -3.26
C PHE A 532 -37.05 -13.75 -2.18
N THR A 533 -36.17 -14.15 -1.26
CA THR A 533 -36.64 -14.79 -0.04
C THR A 533 -37.51 -13.80 0.74
N THR A 534 -38.72 -14.26 1.08
CA THR A 534 -39.77 -13.43 1.68
C THR A 534 -39.32 -12.73 2.96
N ASP A 535 -38.42 -13.35 3.72
CA ASP A 535 -37.92 -12.84 4.99
C ASP A 535 -37.02 -11.60 4.83
N TYR A 536 -36.53 -11.31 3.62
CA TYR A 536 -35.72 -10.14 3.32
C TYR A 536 -36.48 -9.03 2.60
N VAL A 537 -37.79 -9.15 2.43
CA VAL A 537 -38.61 -8.12 1.79
C VAL A 537 -39.72 -7.70 2.73
N LYS A 538 -39.72 -6.42 3.11
CA LYS A 538 -40.73 -5.81 3.96
C LYS A 538 -41.19 -4.48 3.38
N ASP A 539 -42.50 -4.29 3.24
CA ASP A 539 -43.11 -3.06 2.72
C ASP A 539 -42.53 -2.63 1.35
N GLY A 540 -42.22 -3.60 0.49
CA GLY A 540 -41.62 -3.36 -0.84
C GLY A 540 -40.14 -2.92 -0.80
N LYS A 541 -39.47 -3.05 0.34
CA LYS A 541 -38.05 -2.73 0.54
C LYS A 541 -37.27 -3.98 0.90
N VAL A 542 -36.02 -4.05 0.45
CA VAL A 542 -35.11 -5.14 0.76
C VAL A 542 -34.31 -4.85 2.03
N MET A 543 -34.23 -5.86 2.90
CA MET A 543 -33.51 -5.84 4.15
C MET A 543 -32.03 -6.22 3.95
N ILE A 544 -31.21 -5.24 3.56
CA ILE A 544 -29.79 -5.43 3.27
C ILE A 544 -28.99 -5.91 4.49
N LYS A 545 -29.25 -5.34 5.67
CA LYS A 545 -28.56 -5.72 6.90
C LYS A 545 -28.92 -7.16 7.27
N ALA A 546 -30.17 -7.58 7.08
CA ALA A 546 -30.57 -8.97 7.26
C ALA A 546 -29.83 -9.92 6.29
N ILE A 547 -29.76 -9.58 5.00
CA ILE A 547 -29.02 -10.36 3.98
C ILE A 547 -27.54 -10.48 4.36
N VAL A 548 -26.88 -9.37 4.69
CA VAL A 548 -25.45 -9.38 5.07
C VAL A 548 -25.22 -10.17 6.36
N THR A 549 -26.12 -10.05 7.33
CA THR A 549 -26.03 -10.80 8.59
C THR A 549 -26.14 -12.30 8.32
N ASP A 550 -27.12 -12.72 7.54
CA ASP A 550 -27.38 -14.15 7.35
C ASP A 550 -26.36 -14.82 6.42
N ARG A 551 -26.00 -14.15 5.32
CA ARG A 551 -25.13 -14.71 4.28
C ARG A 551 -23.64 -14.47 4.51
N CYS A 552 -23.27 -13.37 5.19
CA CYS A 552 -21.86 -13.00 5.36
C CYS A 552 -21.39 -13.18 6.81
N VAL A 553 -22.12 -12.69 7.82
CA VAL A 553 -21.64 -12.73 9.22
C VAL A 553 -21.43 -14.17 9.69
N ARG A 554 -22.26 -15.12 9.26
CA ARG A 554 -22.13 -16.54 9.67
C ARG A 554 -20.77 -17.15 9.32
N CYS A 555 -20.19 -16.81 8.16
CA CYS A 555 -18.87 -17.30 7.76
C CYS A 555 -17.72 -16.48 8.36
N HIS A 556 -18.00 -15.30 8.91
CA HIS A 556 -17.02 -14.33 9.42
C HIS A 556 -17.10 -14.07 10.94
N ALA A 557 -18.00 -14.75 11.66
CA ALA A 557 -18.27 -14.51 13.08
C ALA A 557 -17.06 -14.81 14.00
N ASP A 558 -16.22 -15.78 13.64
CA ASP A 558 -15.03 -16.17 14.41
C ASP A 558 -13.79 -15.30 14.10
N GLU A 559 -13.89 -14.37 13.14
CA GLU A 559 -12.79 -13.48 12.77
C GLU A 559 -12.84 -12.18 13.57
N VAL A 560 -11.95 -12.06 14.57
CA VAL A 560 -11.76 -10.88 15.45
C VAL A 560 -11.59 -9.54 14.67
N LYS A 561 -11.31 -9.59 13.36
CA LYS A 561 -11.06 -8.40 12.52
C LYS A 561 -12.22 -8.01 11.58
N THR A 562 -13.25 -8.84 11.37
CA THR A 562 -14.25 -8.62 10.30
C THR A 562 -15.67 -9.00 10.72
N THR A 563 -16.21 -8.40 11.78
CA THR A 563 -17.62 -8.59 12.10
C THR A 563 -18.45 -7.69 11.17
N PHE A 564 -19.20 -8.22 10.21
CA PHE A 564 -20.08 -7.41 9.34
C PHE A 564 -21.40 -7.00 10.03
N ASP A 565 -21.36 -6.85 11.35
CA ASP A 565 -22.49 -6.60 12.25
C ASP A 565 -22.93 -5.12 12.29
N SER A 566 -22.09 -4.21 11.77
CA SER A 566 -22.38 -2.79 11.69
C SER A 566 -21.94 -2.19 10.35
N TYR A 567 -22.54 -1.07 9.96
CA TYR A 567 -22.08 -0.35 8.77
C TYR A 567 -20.62 0.09 8.90
N LYS A 568 -20.19 0.46 10.12
CA LYS A 568 -18.82 0.91 10.40
C LYS A 568 -17.78 -0.17 10.07
N THR A 569 -18.07 -1.41 10.40
CA THR A 569 -17.18 -2.56 10.17
C THR A 569 -17.28 -3.09 8.73
N LEU A 570 -18.43 -2.91 8.08
CA LEU A 570 -18.64 -3.26 6.68
C LEU A 570 -18.01 -2.24 5.70
N ARG A 571 -18.03 -0.95 6.05
CA ARG A 571 -17.56 0.18 5.22
C ARG A 571 -16.22 -0.04 4.50
N PRO A 572 -15.14 -0.55 5.14
CA PRO A 572 -13.84 -0.72 4.47
C PRO A 572 -13.86 -1.68 3.27
N TYR A 573 -14.88 -2.54 3.18
CA TYR A 573 -15.07 -3.50 2.08
C TYR A 573 -15.99 -2.95 0.98
N LEU A 574 -16.76 -1.92 1.32
CA LEU A 574 -17.71 -1.23 0.45
C LEU A 574 -17.08 -0.07 -0.32
N GLU A 575 -15.92 0.41 0.12
CA GLU A 575 -15.13 1.42 -0.57
C GLU A 575 -14.18 0.79 -1.60
N PRO A 576 -14.01 1.39 -2.79
CA PRO A 576 -12.98 0.97 -3.74
C PRO A 576 -11.61 1.05 -3.07
N LYS A 577 -10.93 -0.09 -2.89
CA LYS A 577 -9.54 -0.06 -2.46
C LYS A 577 -8.66 0.45 -3.62
N PRO A 578 -7.74 1.40 -3.37
CA PRO A 578 -6.73 1.74 -4.36
C PRO A 578 -5.95 0.47 -4.71
N PRO A 579 -5.54 0.27 -5.98
CA PRO A 579 -4.87 -0.95 -6.41
C PRO A 579 -3.65 -1.23 -5.52
N GLU A 580 -3.59 -2.42 -4.94
CA GLU A 580 -2.45 -2.86 -4.15
C GLU A 580 -1.20 -2.86 -5.02
N LYS A 581 -0.14 -2.21 -4.52
CA LYS A 581 1.15 -2.11 -5.20
C LYS A 581 1.73 -3.52 -5.31
N LYS A 582 1.86 -4.04 -6.53
CA LYS A 582 2.69 -5.21 -6.82
C LYS A 582 4.16 -4.87 -6.73
#